data_AF-A0AAD6WJN8-F1
#
_entry.id   AF-A0AAD6WJN8-F1
#
_cell.length_a   1.000
_cell.length_b   1.000
_cell.length_c   1.000
_cell.angle_alpha   90.00
_cell.angle_beta   90.00
_cell.angle_gamma   90.00
#
_symmetry.space_group_name_H-M   'P 1'
#
loop_
_entity.id
_entity.type
_entity.pdbx_description
1 polymer ?
#
loop_
_entity_poly.entity_id
_entity_poly.type
_entity_poly.pdbx_seq_one_letter_code
_entity_poly.pdbx_strand_id
1 'polypeptide(L)'
;MKYAIKVLLFAILANVPGYREYIHPQIVSFLYFLLLYVELETLFGVAAVAARVLIGLELEPPFNEPYLSTSLQDFWGRRWNLIVSSILRPAVYKPTRNLASRVVGRKWALIPAFMGTFLVSGLMHELILFYYVECDQRSPWEVTCFFLLHGVCLLTEIALKKRFGGRWQLPRLVTGPLTIGFVLFTGFQLFFSS
;
A
#
# COMPACT_ATOMS: atom_id res chain seq x y z
N MET A 1 16.06 8.66 18.08
CA MET A 1 15.01 9.70 18.15
C MET A 1 13.76 9.35 17.33
N LYS A 2 13.85 8.95 16.05
CA LYS A 2 12.68 8.58 15.22
C LYS A 2 11.84 7.40 15.76
N TYR A 3 12.46 6.38 16.35
CA TYR A 3 11.73 5.21 16.89
C TYR A 3 11.00 5.49 18.21
N ALA A 4 11.55 6.34 19.09
CA ALA A 4 10.91 6.68 20.37
C ALA A 4 9.57 7.41 20.17
N ILE A 5 9.52 8.35 19.21
CA ILE A 5 8.27 9.03 18.83
C ILE A 5 7.25 8.02 18.29
N LYS A 6 7.69 7.04 17.50
CA LYS A 6 6.80 6.00 16.94
C LYS A 6 6.28 5.03 18.00
N VAL A 7 7.11 4.65 18.97
CA VAL A 7 6.69 3.83 20.12
C VAL A 7 5.68 4.60 20.97
N LEU A 8 5.90 5.90 21.20
CA LEU A 8 4.93 6.75 21.89
C LEU A 8 3.62 6.88 21.12
N LEU A 9 3.69 7.11 19.80
CA LEU A 9 2.52 7.15 18.93
C LEU A 9 1.77 5.81 18.94
N PHE A 10 2.48 4.69 18.89
CA PHE A 10 1.89 3.36 19.01
C PHE A 10 1.16 3.18 20.33
N ALA A 11 1.80 3.55 21.45
CA ALA A 11 1.18 3.46 22.78
C ALA A 11 -0.09 4.33 22.89
N ILE A 12 -0.09 5.54 22.31
CA ILE A 12 -1.26 6.41 22.27
C ILE A 12 -2.36 5.79 21.38
N LEU A 13 -2.00 5.36 20.18
CA LEU A 13 -2.95 4.82 19.20
C LEU A 13 -3.54 3.47 19.61
N ALA A 14 -2.80 2.66 20.39
CA ALA A 14 -3.28 1.40 20.94
C ALA A 14 -4.48 1.57 21.89
N ASN A 15 -4.69 2.77 22.44
CA ASN A 15 -5.85 3.08 23.30
C ASN A 15 -7.11 3.47 22.50
N VAL A 16 -6.99 3.76 21.20
CA VAL A 16 -8.11 4.20 20.34
C VAL A 16 -9.33 3.27 20.36
N PRO A 17 -9.20 1.92 20.40
CA PRO A 17 -10.35 1.03 20.48
C PRO A 17 -11.27 1.31 21.68
N GLY A 18 -10.71 1.76 22.82
CA GLY A 18 -11.46 2.08 24.03
C GLY A 18 -12.31 3.36 23.94
N TYR A 19 -12.03 4.21 22.95
CA TYR A 19 -12.72 5.50 22.75
C TYR A 19 -13.55 5.55 21.47
N ARG A 20 -13.67 4.43 20.74
CA ARG A 20 -14.31 4.37 19.41
C ARG A 20 -15.75 4.89 19.40
N GLU A 21 -16.48 4.74 20.50
CA GLU A 21 -17.89 5.13 20.63
C GLU A 21 -18.09 6.64 20.80
N TYR A 22 -17.03 7.37 21.18
CA TYR A 22 -17.08 8.82 21.44
C TYR A 22 -16.50 9.65 20.29
N ILE A 23 -15.92 8.99 19.28
CA ILE A 23 -15.18 9.63 18.19
C ILE A 23 -15.94 9.40 16.88
N HIS A 24 -15.97 10.41 16.02
CA HIS A 24 -16.61 10.29 14.71
C HIS A 24 -16.05 9.09 13.92
N PRO A 25 -16.87 8.23 13.28
CA PRO A 25 -16.41 6.99 12.63
C PRO A 25 -15.25 7.18 11.65
N GLN A 26 -15.27 8.26 10.86
CA GLN A 26 -14.20 8.57 9.90
C GLN A 26 -12.85 8.88 10.59
N ILE A 27 -12.90 9.52 11.76
CA ILE A 27 -11.70 9.79 12.56
C ILE A 27 -11.19 8.48 13.15
N VAL A 28 -12.08 7.60 13.61
CA VAL A 28 -11.72 6.25 14.08
C VAL A 28 -11.03 5.45 12.97
N SER A 29 -11.59 5.39 11.76
CA SER A 29 -10.96 4.71 10.61
C SER A 29 -9.59 5.29 10.27
N PHE A 30 -9.44 6.62 10.30
CA PHE A 30 -8.15 7.27 10.09
C PHE A 30 -7.12 6.88 11.16
N LEU A 31 -7.53 6.85 12.43
CA LEU A 31 -6.66 6.45 13.53
C LEU A 31 -6.27 4.97 13.42
N TYR A 32 -7.18 4.09 13.00
CA TYR A 32 -6.84 2.68 12.72
C TYR A 32 -5.86 2.52 11.56
N PHE A 33 -6.02 3.29 10.48
CA PHE A 33 -5.06 3.30 9.38
C PHE A 33 -3.67 3.77 9.84
N LEU A 34 -3.63 4.82 10.67
CA LEU A 34 -2.39 5.32 11.26
C LEU A 34 -1.77 4.29 12.20
N LEU A 35 -2.56 3.62 13.03
CA LEU A 35 -2.12 2.54 13.92
C LEU A 35 -1.48 1.40 13.11
N LEU A 36 -2.16 0.91 12.07
CA LEU A 36 -1.64 -0.13 11.18
C LEU A 36 -0.31 0.28 10.53
N TYR A 37 -0.21 1.52 10.06
CA TYR A 37 1.05 2.04 9.49
C TYR A 37 2.19 2.04 10.52
N VAL A 38 1.94 2.57 11.72
CA VAL A 38 2.95 2.65 12.79
C VAL A 38 3.34 1.24 13.27
N GLU A 39 2.38 0.34 13.38
CA GLU A 39 2.60 -1.06 13.78
C GLU A 39 3.48 -1.79 12.76
N LEU A 40 3.13 -1.75 11.48
CA LEU A 40 3.93 -2.37 10.42
C LEU A 40 5.34 -1.78 10.37
N GLU A 41 5.47 -0.45 10.42
CA GLU A 41 6.77 0.21 10.39
C GLU A 41 7.64 -0.15 11.61
N THR A 42 7.02 -0.28 12.78
CA THR A 42 7.72 -0.69 14.01
C THR A 42 8.13 -2.16 13.95
N LEU A 43 7.23 -3.06 13.55
CA LEU A 43 7.48 -4.49 13.41
C LEU A 43 8.66 -4.76 12.47
N PHE A 44 8.63 -4.19 11.26
CA PHE A 44 9.73 -4.36 10.31
C PHE A 44 11.01 -3.65 10.75
N GLY A 45 10.90 -2.51 11.44
CA GLY A 45 12.06 -1.83 12.02
C GLY A 45 12.79 -2.70 13.05
N VAL A 46 12.04 -3.36 13.94
CA VAL A 46 12.59 -4.32 14.90
C VAL A 46 13.21 -5.52 14.19
N ALA A 47 12.52 -6.09 13.20
CA ALA A 47 13.05 -7.21 12.40
C ALA A 47 14.36 -6.85 11.68
N ALA A 48 14.48 -5.63 11.13
CA ALA A 48 15.69 -5.14 10.50
C ALA A 48 16.86 -4.98 11.48
N VAL A 49 16.59 -4.44 12.68
CA VAL A 49 17.60 -4.35 13.74
C VAL A 49 18.05 -5.75 14.19
N ALA A 50 17.11 -6.68 14.38
CA ALA A 50 17.41 -8.05 14.75
C ALA A 50 18.24 -8.76 13.67
N ALA A 51 17.89 -8.65 12.39
CA ALA A 51 18.65 -9.21 11.28
C ALA A 51 20.08 -8.66 11.22
N ARG A 52 20.25 -7.35 11.48
CA ARG A 52 21.57 -6.72 11.52
C ARG A 52 22.42 -7.22 12.70
N VAL A 53 21.84 -7.33 13.89
CA VAL A 53 22.56 -7.73 15.10
C VAL A 53 22.88 -9.23 15.12
N LEU A 54 21.94 -10.08 14.69
CA LEU A 54 22.07 -11.53 14.79
C LEU A 54 22.78 -12.15 13.58
N ILE A 55 22.58 -11.58 12.38
CA ILE A 55 23.01 -12.18 11.10
C ILE A 55 23.97 -11.26 10.35
N GLY A 56 24.15 -10.01 10.78
CA GLY A 56 24.99 -9.03 10.09
C GLY A 56 24.37 -8.51 8.79
N LEU A 57 23.09 -8.79 8.53
CA LEU A 57 22.41 -8.42 7.29
C LEU A 57 21.71 -7.06 7.43
N GLU A 58 22.01 -6.13 6.52
CA GLU A 58 21.28 -4.87 6.41
C GLU A 58 20.03 -5.07 5.53
N LEU A 59 18.86 -5.01 6.15
CA LEU A 59 17.57 -5.05 5.44
C LEU A 59 17.17 -3.64 4.98
N GLU A 60 16.70 -3.53 3.73
CA GLU A 60 16.12 -2.30 3.23
C GLU A 60 14.82 -1.96 3.97
N PRO A 61 14.54 -0.66 4.26
CA PRO A 61 13.33 -0.27 4.93
C PRO A 61 12.10 -0.55 4.03
N PRO A 62 11.03 -1.15 4.55
CA PRO A 62 9.84 -1.44 3.76
C PRO A 62 9.03 -0.19 3.40
N PHE A 63 9.19 0.90 4.14
CA PHE A 63 8.49 2.15 3.90
C PHE A 63 9.48 3.28 3.70
N ASN A 64 9.19 4.16 2.74
CA ASN A 64 9.97 5.35 2.46
C ASN A 64 9.06 6.58 2.46
N GLU A 65 8.67 7.00 3.67
CA GLU A 65 7.85 8.19 3.93
C GLU A 65 6.64 8.28 2.98
N PRO A 66 5.72 7.29 3.02
CA PRO A 66 4.62 7.18 2.05
C PRO A 66 3.67 8.38 2.07
N TYR A 67 3.59 9.11 3.17
CA TYR A 67 2.81 10.35 3.29
C TYR A 67 3.36 11.51 2.43
N LEU A 68 4.60 11.41 1.92
CA LEU A 68 5.18 12.38 0.97
C LEU A 68 4.94 12.01 -0.50
N SER A 69 4.11 11.01 -0.77
CA SER A 69 3.83 10.56 -2.14
C SER A 69 3.08 11.61 -2.93
N THR A 70 3.59 11.99 -4.10
CA THR A 70 2.94 12.97 -5.00
C THR A 70 2.18 12.31 -6.15
N SER A 71 2.11 10.97 -6.17
CA SER A 71 1.36 10.19 -7.15
C SER A 71 1.15 8.76 -6.67
N LEU A 72 0.18 8.03 -7.22
CA LEU A 72 -0.02 6.61 -6.92
C LEU A 72 1.18 5.78 -7.37
N GLN A 73 1.83 6.19 -8.46
CA GLN A 73 3.06 5.57 -8.91
C GLN A 73 4.21 5.71 -7.90
N ASP A 74 4.31 6.87 -7.24
CA ASP A 74 5.32 7.11 -6.21
C ASP A 74 4.97 6.35 -4.92
N PHE A 75 3.69 6.36 -4.54
CA PHE A 75 3.18 5.63 -3.38
C PHE A 75 3.46 4.12 -3.51
N TRP A 76 2.84 3.44 -4.48
CA TRP A 76 2.95 1.99 -4.64
C TRP A 76 4.29 1.52 -5.17
N GLY A 77 4.99 2.36 -5.95
CA GLY A 77 6.22 1.94 -6.61
C GLY A 77 7.51 2.21 -5.84
N ARG A 78 7.49 3.15 -4.88
CA ARG A 78 8.72 3.67 -4.26
C ARG A 78 8.64 3.94 -2.77
N ARG A 79 7.44 3.93 -2.17
CA ARG A 79 7.28 4.38 -0.79
C ARG A 79 6.49 3.45 0.11
N TRP A 80 5.58 2.67 -0.47
CA TRP A 80 4.74 1.72 0.25
C TRP A 80 5.22 0.29 0.05
N ASN A 81 5.49 -0.42 1.15
CA ASN A 81 5.81 -1.85 1.21
C ASN A 81 6.78 -2.32 0.10
N LEU A 82 8.00 -1.78 0.15
CA LEU A 82 9.07 -2.04 -0.82
C LEU A 82 9.52 -3.50 -0.83
N ILE A 83 9.39 -4.21 0.30
CA ILE A 83 9.67 -5.65 0.40
C ILE A 83 8.68 -6.43 -0.46
N VAL A 84 7.37 -6.19 -0.31
CA VAL A 84 6.37 -6.87 -1.14
C VAL A 84 6.55 -6.50 -2.62
N SER A 85 6.81 -5.23 -2.91
CA SER A 85 7.09 -4.78 -4.28
C SER A 85 8.32 -5.47 -4.90
N SER A 86 9.37 -5.70 -4.12
CA SER A 86 10.60 -6.35 -4.57
C SER A 86 10.44 -7.85 -4.79
N ILE A 87 9.53 -8.51 -4.06
CA ILE A 87 9.16 -9.92 -4.23
C ILE A 87 8.23 -10.12 -5.43
N LEU A 88 7.16 -9.31 -5.53
CA LEU A 88 6.16 -9.45 -6.59
C LEU A 88 6.71 -9.09 -7.97
N ARG A 89 7.73 -8.21 -8.04
CA ARG A 89 8.35 -7.81 -9.30
C ARG A 89 8.97 -9.00 -10.08
N PRO A 90 9.87 -9.81 -9.50
CA PRO A 90 10.39 -11.01 -10.13
C PRO A 90 9.38 -12.17 -10.15
N ALA A 91 8.52 -12.30 -9.12
CA ALA A 91 7.61 -13.44 -9.00
C ALA A 91 6.39 -13.37 -9.94
N VAL A 92 5.82 -12.17 -10.13
CA VAL A 92 4.56 -11.99 -10.87
C VAL A 92 4.77 -11.04 -12.04
N TYR A 93 5.22 -9.82 -11.79
CA TYR A 93 5.25 -8.77 -12.82
C TYR A 93 6.11 -9.14 -14.04
N LYS A 94 7.35 -9.58 -13.83
CA LYS A 94 8.27 -9.94 -14.93
C LYS A 94 7.76 -11.15 -15.74
N PRO A 95 7.39 -12.30 -15.11
CA PRO A 95 6.81 -13.43 -15.83
C PRO A 95 5.55 -13.06 -16.63
N THR A 96 4.59 -12.38 -15.99
CA THR A 96 3.34 -11.98 -16.65
C THR A 96 3.59 -11.03 -17.81
N ARG A 97 4.50 -10.06 -17.65
CA ARG A 97 4.87 -9.14 -18.73
C ARG A 97 5.52 -9.87 -19.90
N ASN A 98 6.41 -10.81 -19.63
CA ASN A 98 7.11 -11.56 -20.68
C ASN A 98 6.11 -12.43 -21.47
N LEU A 99 5.24 -13.15 -20.77
CA LEU A 99 4.19 -13.95 -21.40
C LEU A 99 3.24 -13.08 -22.23
N ALA A 100 2.70 -12.01 -21.63
CA ALA A 100 1.78 -11.11 -22.31
C ALA A 100 2.42 -10.42 -23.51
N SER A 101 3.73 -10.10 -23.45
CA SER A 101 4.42 -9.48 -24.58
C SER A 101 4.47 -10.34 -25.84
N ARG A 102 4.41 -11.66 -25.69
CA ARG A 102 4.34 -12.62 -26.80
C ARG A 102 2.96 -12.68 -27.44
N VAL A 103 1.90 -12.39 -26.68
CA VAL A 103 0.50 -12.52 -27.12
C VAL A 103 -0.05 -11.18 -27.63
N VAL A 104 0.08 -10.12 -26.83
CA VAL A 104 -0.54 -8.80 -27.10
C VAL A 104 0.48 -7.72 -27.48
N GLY A 105 1.77 -8.08 -27.56
CA GLY A 105 2.86 -7.17 -27.88
C GLY A 105 3.36 -6.35 -26.67
N ARG A 106 4.60 -5.85 -26.78
CA ARG A 106 5.34 -5.22 -25.67
C ARG A 106 4.71 -3.95 -25.11
N LYS A 107 3.91 -3.24 -25.92
CA LYS A 107 3.19 -2.02 -25.52
C LYS A 107 2.01 -2.32 -24.60
N TRP A 108 1.24 -3.37 -24.92
CA TRP A 108 0.02 -3.75 -24.20
C TRP A 108 0.28 -4.71 -23.04
N ALA A 109 1.41 -5.42 -23.06
CA ALA A 109 1.86 -6.30 -21.98
C ALA A 109 1.98 -5.63 -20.60
N LEU A 110 2.01 -4.30 -20.55
CA LEU A 110 2.03 -3.52 -19.31
C LEU A 110 0.74 -3.74 -18.50
N ILE A 111 -0.41 -3.75 -19.16
CA ILE A 111 -1.73 -3.85 -18.52
C ILE A 111 -1.88 -5.16 -17.74
N PRO A 112 -1.75 -6.36 -18.35
CA PRO A 112 -1.89 -7.61 -17.62
C PRO A 112 -0.79 -7.80 -16.57
N ALA A 113 0.41 -7.25 -16.77
CA ALA A 113 1.47 -7.35 -15.77
C ALA A 113 1.15 -6.56 -14.50
N PHE A 114 0.67 -5.31 -14.63
CA PHE A 114 0.25 -4.51 -13.48
C PHE A 114 -1.00 -5.11 -12.83
N MET A 115 -2.05 -5.40 -13.61
CA MET A 115 -3.29 -5.96 -13.06
C MET A 115 -3.06 -7.30 -12.37
N GLY A 116 -2.23 -8.19 -12.95
CA GLY A 116 -1.87 -9.45 -12.33
C GLY A 116 -1.08 -9.27 -11.03
N THR A 117 -0.18 -8.29 -10.97
CA THR A 117 0.57 -7.99 -9.74
C THR A 117 -0.34 -7.52 -8.61
N PHE A 118 -1.26 -6.60 -8.91
CA PHE A 118 -2.23 -6.09 -7.92
C PHE A 118 -3.26 -7.17 -7.52
N LEU A 119 -3.70 -8.01 -8.46
CA LEU A 119 -4.58 -9.13 -8.17
C LEU A 119 -3.94 -10.12 -7.19
N VAL A 120 -2.70 -10.57 -7.47
CA VAL A 120 -1.99 -11.50 -6.58
C VAL A 120 -1.76 -10.86 -5.22
N SER A 121 -1.42 -9.56 -5.18
CA SER A 121 -1.26 -8.84 -3.91
C SER A 121 -2.58 -8.79 -3.14
N GLY A 122 -3.70 -8.47 -3.78
CA GLY A 122 -5.02 -8.44 -3.15
C GLY A 122 -5.44 -9.80 -2.58
N LEU A 123 -5.28 -10.87 -3.37
CA LEU A 123 -5.58 -12.24 -2.93
C LEU A 123 -4.71 -12.66 -1.74
N MET A 124 -3.43 -12.29 -1.72
CA MET A 124 -2.56 -12.57 -0.58
C MET A 124 -3.03 -11.84 0.69
N HIS A 125 -3.46 -10.58 0.59
CA HIS A 125 -3.98 -9.86 1.74
C HIS A 125 -5.32 -10.43 2.21
N GLU A 126 -6.19 -10.83 1.29
CA GLU A 126 -7.44 -11.54 1.60
C GLU A 126 -7.15 -12.83 2.39
N LEU A 127 -6.18 -13.63 1.93
CA LEU A 127 -5.79 -14.87 2.57
C LEU A 127 -5.19 -14.64 3.96
N ILE A 128 -4.33 -13.64 4.12
CA ILE A 128 -3.74 -13.27 5.41
C ILE A 128 -4.86 -12.86 6.37
N LEU A 129 -5.78 -11.99 5.94
CA LEU A 129 -6.88 -11.57 6.79
C LEU A 129 -7.80 -12.74 7.15
N PHE A 130 -8.12 -13.61 6.19
CA PHE A 130 -8.93 -14.79 6.42
C PHE A 130 -8.33 -15.74 7.47
N TYR A 131 -7.01 -15.93 7.47
CA TYR A 131 -6.34 -16.81 8.43
C TYR A 131 -6.05 -16.17 9.79
N TYR A 132 -5.65 -14.90 9.83
CA TYR A 132 -5.19 -14.24 11.07
C TYR A 132 -6.29 -13.47 11.79
N VAL A 133 -7.35 -13.08 11.07
CA VAL A 133 -8.50 -12.39 11.64
C VAL A 133 -9.67 -13.33 11.45
N GLU A 134 -10.14 -13.93 12.54
CA GLU A 134 -11.36 -14.76 12.59
C GLU A 134 -12.62 -13.88 12.33
N CYS A 135 -12.64 -13.15 11.22
CA CYS A 135 -13.73 -12.31 10.79
C CYS A 135 -14.63 -13.11 9.85
N ASP A 136 -15.55 -13.87 10.43
CA ASP A 136 -16.60 -14.64 9.75
C ASP A 136 -17.65 -13.76 9.04
N GLN A 137 -17.47 -12.43 9.03
CA GLN A 137 -18.48 -11.45 8.57
C GLN A 137 -17.99 -10.43 7.52
N ARG A 138 -16.72 -10.42 7.13
CA ARG A 138 -16.28 -9.49 6.08
C ARG A 138 -16.63 -10.05 4.70
N SER A 139 -17.18 -9.20 3.83
CA SER A 139 -17.48 -9.59 2.46
C SER A 139 -16.18 -10.06 1.82
N PRO A 140 -16.12 -11.29 1.29
CA PRO A 140 -14.94 -11.72 0.56
C PRO A 140 -14.74 -10.72 -0.58
N TRP A 141 -13.49 -10.45 -0.95
CA TRP A 141 -13.10 -9.64 -2.10
C TRP A 141 -12.98 -8.13 -1.90
N GLU A 142 -13.39 -7.54 -0.77
CA GLU A 142 -13.25 -6.08 -0.55
C GLU A 142 -11.80 -5.62 -0.69
N VAL A 143 -10.87 -6.40 -0.14
CA VAL A 143 -9.44 -6.11 -0.20
C VAL A 143 -8.93 -6.28 -1.62
N THR A 144 -9.33 -7.36 -2.29
CA THR A 144 -8.95 -7.59 -3.68
C THR A 144 -9.47 -6.46 -4.60
N CYS A 145 -10.69 -5.98 -4.39
CA CYS A 145 -11.27 -4.84 -5.10
C CYS A 145 -10.46 -3.56 -4.88
N PHE A 146 -10.01 -3.29 -3.65
CA PHE A 146 -9.13 -2.16 -3.35
C PHE A 146 -7.85 -2.22 -4.19
N PHE A 147 -7.15 -3.36 -4.20
CA PHE A 147 -5.93 -3.49 -5.00
C PHE A 147 -6.19 -3.36 -6.51
N LEU A 148 -7.28 -3.96 -7.02
CA LEU A 148 -7.62 -3.85 -8.44
C LEU A 148 -7.95 -2.41 -8.85
N LEU A 149 -8.73 -1.68 -8.04
CA LEU A 149 -9.03 -0.26 -8.27
C LEU A 149 -7.74 0.56 -8.34
N HIS A 150 -6.84 0.38 -7.38
CA HIS A 150 -5.54 1.06 -7.36
C HIS A 150 -4.67 0.67 -8.56
N GLY A 151 -4.72 -0.58 -9.01
CA GLY A 151 -4.05 -1.04 -10.23
C GLY A 151 -4.55 -0.32 -11.49
N VAL A 152 -5.86 -0.15 -11.63
CA VAL A 152 -6.48 0.59 -12.75
C VAL A 152 -6.14 2.08 -12.69
N CYS A 153 -6.24 2.70 -11.51
CA CYS A 153 -5.90 4.10 -11.31
C CYS A 153 -4.42 4.37 -11.62
N LEU A 154 -3.52 3.50 -11.17
CA LEU A 154 -2.10 3.60 -11.45
C LEU A 154 -1.79 3.45 -12.96
N LEU A 155 -2.40 2.48 -13.63
CA LEU A 155 -2.25 2.31 -15.08
C LEU A 155 -2.75 3.53 -15.85
N THR A 156 -3.89 4.08 -15.44
CA THR A 156 -4.45 5.31 -16.00
C THR A 156 -3.50 6.49 -15.78
N GLU A 157 -2.94 6.62 -14.58
CA GLU A 157 -1.97 7.66 -14.26
C GLU A 157 -0.71 7.56 -15.14
N ILE A 158 -0.18 6.34 -15.34
CA ILE A 158 0.97 6.09 -16.21
C ILE A 158 0.63 6.44 -17.68
N ALA A 159 -0.57 6.07 -18.15
CA ALA A 159 -1.02 6.37 -19.50
C ALA A 159 -1.20 7.88 -19.73
N LEU A 160 -1.77 8.60 -18.77
CA LEU A 160 -1.92 10.05 -18.79
C LEU A 160 -0.55 10.74 -18.80
N LYS A 161 0.35 10.37 -17.88
CA LYS A 161 1.73 10.89 -17.85
C LYS A 161 2.46 10.69 -19.18
N LYS A 162 2.28 9.52 -19.81
CA LYS A 162 2.86 9.22 -21.12
C LYS A 162 2.23 10.04 -22.26
N ARG A 163 0.91 10.28 -22.21
CA ARG A 163 0.18 11.06 -23.24
C ARG A 163 0.49 12.55 -23.16
N PHE A 164 0.60 13.11 -21.96
CA PHE A 164 0.82 14.54 -21.73
C PHE A 164 2.30 14.94 -21.62
N GLY A 165 3.23 14.00 -21.83
CA GLY A 165 4.66 14.26 -21.92
C GLY A 165 5.26 14.98 -20.71
N GLY A 166 4.66 14.82 -19.52
CA GLY A 166 5.08 15.52 -18.31
C GLY A 166 4.85 17.04 -18.31
N ARG A 167 4.08 17.59 -19.27
CA ARG A 167 3.81 19.04 -19.38
C ARG A 167 2.84 19.57 -18.32
N TRP A 168 1.98 18.71 -17.79
CA TRP A 168 1.04 19.03 -16.71
C TRP A 168 1.58 18.44 -15.40
N GLN A 169 2.49 19.16 -14.74
CA GLN A 169 2.89 18.84 -13.38
C GLN A 169 2.19 19.80 -12.43
N LEU A 170 1.14 19.31 -11.79
CA LEU A 170 0.53 20.03 -10.67
C LEU A 170 1.58 20.20 -9.55
N PRO A 171 1.54 21.32 -8.80
CA PRO A 171 2.45 21.55 -7.69
C PRO A 171 2.42 20.38 -6.70
N ARG A 172 3.57 20.01 -6.16
CA ARG A 172 3.70 18.90 -5.18
C ARG A 172 2.80 19.08 -3.96
N LEU A 173 2.54 20.34 -3.58
CA LEU A 173 1.64 20.71 -2.49
C LEU A 173 0.17 20.36 -2.77
N VAL A 174 -0.21 20.20 -4.03
CA VAL A 174 -1.57 19.81 -4.43
C VAL A 174 -1.63 18.31 -4.66
N THR A 175 -0.66 17.75 -5.40
CA THR A 175 -0.67 16.32 -5.74
C THR A 175 -0.41 15.40 -4.56
N GLY A 176 0.38 15.85 -3.57
CA GLY A 176 0.64 15.11 -2.34
C GLY A 176 -0.65 14.82 -1.57
N PRO A 177 -1.34 15.85 -1.05
CA PRO A 177 -2.60 15.69 -0.34
C PRO A 177 -3.68 14.97 -1.17
N LEU A 178 -3.76 15.21 -2.48
CA LEU A 178 -4.69 14.49 -3.35
C LEU A 178 -4.38 12.98 -3.42
N THR A 179 -3.11 12.61 -3.54
CA THR A 179 -2.70 11.20 -3.60
C THR A 179 -3.01 10.49 -2.29
N ILE A 180 -2.58 11.08 -1.17
CA ILE A 180 -2.79 10.49 0.15
C ILE A 180 -4.28 10.47 0.49
N GLY A 181 -5.00 11.56 0.22
CA GLY A 181 -6.45 11.64 0.40
C GLY A 181 -7.19 10.58 -0.41
N PHE A 182 -6.79 10.33 -1.66
CA PHE A 182 -7.38 9.27 -2.48
C PHE A 182 -7.11 7.87 -1.89
N VAL A 183 -5.87 7.59 -1.47
CA VAL A 183 -5.51 6.30 -0.84
C VAL A 183 -6.31 6.08 0.45
N LEU A 184 -6.38 7.10 1.30
CA LEU A 184 -7.14 7.05 2.55
C LEU A 184 -8.64 6.88 2.29
N PHE A 185 -9.20 7.66 1.37
CA PHE A 185 -10.63 7.61 1.03
C PHE A 185 -11.04 6.24 0.49
N THR A 186 -10.30 5.71 -0.48
CA THR A 186 -10.56 4.37 -1.04
C THR A 186 -10.35 3.27 0.00
N GLY A 187 -9.37 3.45 0.90
CA GLY A 187 -9.17 2.56 2.03
C GLY A 187 -10.35 2.59 3.01
N PHE A 188 -10.86 3.76 3.38
CA PHE A 188 -11.99 3.89 4.30
C PHE A 188 -13.27 3.30 3.74
N GLN A 189 -13.55 3.53 2.46
CA GLN A 189 -14.74 3.00 1.82
C GLN A 189 -14.72 1.47 1.70
N LEU A 190 -13.57 0.87 1.40
CA LEU A 190 -13.50 -0.58 1.14
C LEU A 190 -13.11 -1.41 2.35
N PHE A 191 -12.40 -0.85 3.33
CA PHE A 191 -12.02 -1.59 4.54
C PHE A 191 -12.92 -1.29 5.74
N PHE A 192 -13.59 -0.14 5.82
CA PHE A 192 -14.26 0.31 7.06
C PHE A 192 -15.72 0.73 6.87
N SER A 193 -16.29 0.62 5.67
CA SER A 193 -17.69 0.97 5.39
C SER A 193 -18.64 -0.24 5.38
N SER A 194 -18.14 -1.44 5.68
CA SER A 194 -18.87 -2.70 5.78
C SER A 194 -19.09 -3.10 7.24
#